data_AF-A0A0Q4LJY5-F1
#
_entry.id   AF-A0A0Q4LJY5-F1
#
_cell.length_a   1.000
_cell.length_b   1.000
_cell.length_c   1.000
_cell.angle_alpha   90.00
_cell.angle_beta   90.00
_cell.angle_gamma   90.00
#
_symmetry.space_group_name_H-M   'P 1'
#
loop_
_entity.id
_entity.type
_entity.pdbx_description
1 polymer ?
#
loop_
_entity_poly.entity_id
_entity_poly.type
_entity_poly.pdbx_seq_one_letter_code
_entity_poly.pdbx_strand_id
1 'polypeptide(L)' 'MGEGAMRIDRFLWFVRLAKTRSAAQAIAEKGRLRIDGRAIDRAHCPVRIGNVLTFAAQDQVRVIRVEALPSRRGPAPEAQ' A
#
# COMPACT_ATOMS: atom_id res chain seq x y z
N MET A 1 10.62 -2.16 -18.72
CA MET A 1 10.56 -3.49 -18.06
C MET A 1 10.99 -3.32 -16.62
N GLY A 2 10.04 -3.05 -15.72
CA GLY A 2 10.29 -2.93 -14.29
C GLY A 2 9.39 -3.91 -13.56
N GLU A 3 9.73 -5.20 -13.62
CA GLU A 3 9.09 -6.24 -12.81
C GLU A 3 9.55 -6.09 -11.36
N GLY A 4 8.94 -5.17 -10.64
CA GLY A 4 9.32 -4.88 -9.26
C GLY A 4 8.13 -5.03 -8.33
N ALA A 5 7.71 -6.26 -8.00
CA ALA A 5 6.72 -6.43 -6.94
C ALA A 5 7.23 -5.81 -5.63
N MET A 6 6.49 -4.86 -5.07
CA MET A 6 6.88 -4.14 -3.85
C MET A 6 6.12 -4.71 -2.66
N ARG A 7 6.78 -4.85 -1.51
CA ARG A 7 6.08 -5.25 -0.29
C ARG A 7 5.10 -4.17 0.16
N ILE A 8 3.93 -4.58 0.61
CA ILE A 8 2.88 -3.66 1.03
C ILE A 8 3.31 -2.77 2.21
N ASP A 9 4.15 -3.26 3.14
CA ASP A 9 4.74 -2.45 4.20
C ASP A 9 5.50 -1.22 3.66
N ARG A 10 6.25 -1.45 2.57
CA ARG A 10 7.10 -0.47 1.94
C ARG A 10 6.25 0.49 1.12
N PHE A 11 5.23 -0.04 0.43
CA PHE A 11 4.27 0.76 -0.32
C PHE A 11 3.51 1.72 0.60
N LEU A 12 2.93 1.24 1.70
CA LEU A 12 2.21 2.05 2.70
C LEU A 12 3.08 3.19 3.27
N TRP A 13 4.37 2.92 3.47
CA TRP A 13 5.32 3.93 3.90
C TRP A 13 5.65 4.94 2.79
N PHE A 14 5.78 4.48 1.54
CA PHE A 14 6.03 5.35 0.39
C PHE A 14 4.88 6.33 0.13
N VAL A 15 3.63 5.85 0.16
CA VAL A 15 2.44 6.70 -0.05
C VAL A 15 2.04 7.51 1.19
N ARG A 16 2.91 7.57 2.22
CA ARG A 16 2.69 8.28 3.50
C ARG A 16 1.41 7.87 4.25
N LEU A 17 0.83 6.72 3.96
CA LEU A 17 -0.28 6.17 4.73
C LEU A 17 0.16 5.73 6.13
N ALA A 18 1.43 5.34 6.26
CA ALA A 18 2.05 5.04 7.54
C ALA A 18 3.27 5.94 7.79
N LYS A 19 3.33 6.56 8.97
CA LYS A 19 4.50 7.35 9.42
C LYS A 19 5.74 6.48 9.62
N THR A 20 5.57 5.21 10.01
CA THR A 20 6.65 4.25 10.30
C THR A 20 6.33 2.87 9.72
N ARG A 21 7.36 2.04 9.54
CA ARG A 21 7.20 0.64 9.11
C ARG A 21 6.34 -0.18 10.07
N SER A 22 6.51 0.02 11.37
CA SER A 22 5.70 -0.68 12.39
C SER A 22 4.22 -0.30 12.31
N ALA A 23 3.90 0.97 11.99
CA ALA A 23 2.52 1.37 11.75
C ALA A 23 1.96 0.72 10.47
N ALA A 24 2.77 0.60 9.41
CA ALA A 24 2.38 -0.10 8.19
C ALA A 24 2.10 -1.59 8.45
N GLN A 25 2.96 -2.25 9.25
CA GLN A 25 2.75 -3.63 9.68
C GLN A 25 1.46 -3.77 10.49
N ALA A 26 1.24 -2.92 11.50
CA ALA A 26 0.04 -2.95 12.31
C ALA A 26 -1.24 -2.72 11.48
N ILE A 27 -1.19 -1.91 10.42
CA ILE A 27 -2.34 -1.71 9.51
C ILE A 27 -2.60 -2.98 8.68
N ALA A 28 -1.55 -3.62 8.17
CA ALA A 28 -1.66 -4.86 7.41
C ALA A 28 -2.13 -6.04 8.29
N GLU A 29 -1.55 -6.20 9.48
CA GLU A 29 -1.90 -7.26 10.44
C GLU A 29 -3.31 -7.10 11.01
N LYS A 30 -3.82 -5.87 11.12
CA LYS A 30 -5.22 -5.62 11.51
C LYS A 30 -6.24 -6.10 10.47
N GLY A 31 -5.81 -6.66 9.32
CA GLY A 31 -6.68 -7.15 8.25
C GLY A 31 -7.52 -6.04 7.61
N ARG A 32 -7.14 -4.78 7.83
CA ARG A 32 -7.85 -3.59 7.31
C ARG A 32 -7.49 -3.28 5.87
N LEU A 33 -6.53 -4.01 5.30
CA LEU A 33 -6.01 -3.79 3.96
C LEU A 33 -6.40 -4.97 3.06
N ARG A 34 -6.86 -4.64 1.86
CA ARG A 34 -7.24 -5.58 0.82
C ARG A 34 -6.49 -5.23 -0.46
N ILE A 35 -5.94 -6.21 -1.13
CA ILE A 35 -5.34 -6.07 -2.47
C ILE A 35 -6.26 -6.77 -3.44
N ASP A 36 -6.79 -6.07 -4.43
CA ASP A 36 -7.66 -6.63 -5.47
C ASP A 36 -8.91 -7.33 -4.89
N GLY A 37 -9.44 -6.79 -3.79
CA GLY A 37 -10.55 -7.40 -3.03
C GLY A 37 -10.13 -8.52 -2.07
N ARG A 38 -8.89 -9.01 -2.13
CA ARG A 38 -8.36 -10.02 -1.20
C ARG A 38 -7.83 -9.37 0.07
N ALA A 39 -8.44 -9.67 1.22
CA ALA A 39 -7.90 -9.27 2.51
C ALA A 39 -6.51 -9.85 2.71
N ILE A 40 -5.56 -8.99 3.09
CA ILE A 40 -4.20 -9.38 3.42
C ILE A 40 -4.02 -9.28 4.93
N ASP A 41 -3.55 -10.36 5.53
CA ASP A 41 -3.15 -10.44 6.92
C ASP A 41 -1.63 -10.20 7.10
N ARG A 42 -0.88 -10.15 6.00
CA ARG A 42 0.59 -10.09 6.02
C ARG A 42 1.12 -8.79 5.43
N ALA A 43 1.97 -8.12 6.21
CA ALA A 43 2.66 -6.90 5.79
C ALA A 43 3.71 -7.10 4.68
N HIS A 44 4.12 -8.34 4.40
CA HIS A 44 5.07 -8.67 3.34
C HIS A 44 4.41 -9.04 1.99
N CYS A 45 3.09 -8.88 1.87
CA CYS A 45 2.39 -9.22 0.64
C CYS A 45 2.94 -8.40 -0.55
N PRO A 46 3.24 -9.03 -1.69
CA PRO A 46 3.71 -8.34 -2.87
C PRO A 46 2.57 -7.56 -3.54
N VAL A 47 2.78 -6.27 -3.79
CA VAL A 47 1.90 -5.39 -4.56
C VAL A 47 2.54 -5.09 -5.92
N ARG A 48 1.71 -5.05 -6.96
CA ARG A 48 2.12 -4.79 -8.33
C ARG A 48 1.40 -3.57 -8.91
N ILE A 49 1.94 -3.02 -10.00
CA ILE A 49 1.26 -2.00 -10.81
C ILE A 49 -0.05 -2.59 -11.31
N GLY A 50 -1.12 -1.80 -11.25
CA GLY A 50 -2.48 -2.19 -11.58
C GLY A 50 -3.26 -2.79 -10.42
N ASN A 51 -2.62 -3.15 -9.29
CA ASN A 51 -3.38 -3.63 -8.14
C ASN A 51 -4.20 -2.52 -7.50
N VAL A 52 -5.39 -2.90 -7.03
CA VAL A 52 -6.28 -2.01 -6.29
C VAL A 52 -6.11 -2.28 -4.80
N LEU A 53 -5.69 -1.27 -4.06
CA LEU A 53 -5.53 -1.33 -2.62
C LEU A 53 -6.74 -0.69 -1.95
N THR A 54 -7.44 -1.46 -1.14
CA THR A 54 -8.57 -0.99 -0.35
C THR A 54 -8.20 -1.04 1.12
N PHE A 55 -8.30 0.07 1.83
CA PHE A 55 -8.06 0.10 3.27
C PHE A 55 -9.04 0.97 4.02
N ALA A 56 -9.32 0.58 5.25
CA ALA A 56 -10.09 1.39 6.18
C ALA A 56 -9.15 2.29 7.00
N ALA A 57 -9.15 3.60 6.70
CA ALA A 57 -8.43 4.61 7.46
C ALA A 57 -9.42 5.57 8.13
N GLN A 58 -9.32 5.73 9.45
CA GLN A 58 -10.07 6.72 10.24
C GLN A 58 -11.55 6.82 9.84
N ASP A 59 -12.27 5.71 9.98
CA ASP A 59 -13.71 5.61 9.69
C ASP A 59 -14.12 5.62 8.22
N GLN A 60 -13.18 5.78 7.28
CA GLN A 60 -13.48 5.74 5.85
C GLN A 60 -12.75 4.60 5.13
N VAL A 61 -13.46 3.90 4.27
CA VAL A 61 -12.87 2.94 3.33
C VAL A 61 -12.34 3.72 2.13
N ARG A 62 -11.03 3.68 1.93
CA ARG A 62 -10.37 4.28 0.77
C ARG A 62 -9.90 3.19 -0.16
N VAL A 63 -10.13 3.40 -1.45
CA VAL A 63 -9.68 2.54 -2.53
C VAL A 63 -8.71 3.36 -3.38
N ILE A 64 -7.50 2.86 -3.55
CA ILE A 64 -6.47 3.47 -4.41
C ILE A 64 -5.98 2.44 -5.41
N ARG A 65 -5.75 2.86 -6.66
CA ARG A 65 -5.13 2.02 -7.68
C ARG A 65 -3.65 2.32 -7.74
N VAL A 66 -2.82 1.28 -7.76
CA VAL A 66 -1.37 1.43 -7.95
C VAL A 66 -1.11 1.70 -9.43
N GLU A 67 -0.99 2.96 -9.82
CA GLU A 67 -0.69 3.32 -11.22
C GLU A 67 0.79 3.18 -11.57
N ALA A 68 1.66 3.38 -10.58
CA ALA A 68 3.09 3.15 -10.68
C ALA A 68 3.62 2.61 -9.35
N LEU A 69 4.68 1.80 -9.40
CA LEU A 69 5.40 1.37 -8.21
C LEU A 69 6.56 2.34 -7.96
N PRO A 70 6.48 3.21 -6.93
CA PRO A 70 7.53 4.16 -6.65
C PRO A 70 8.80 3.41 -6.20
N SER A 71 9.84 3.40 -7.03
CA SER A 71 11.15 2.82 -6.70
C SER A 71 11.98 3.73 -5.77
N ARG A 72 11.59 5.01 -5.65
CA ARG A 72 12.13 6.03 -4.74
C ARG A 72 10.98 6.77 -4.06
N ARG A 73 11.25 7.45 -2.93
CA ARG A 73 10.31 8.37 -2.27
C ARG A 73 10.11 9.59 -3.18
N GLY A 74 9.25 9.44 -4.19
CA GLY A 74 8.95 10.47 -5.18
C GLY A 74 8.24 11.66 -4.53
N PRO A 75 8.38 12.88 -5.10
CA PRO A 75 7.75 14.07 -4.56
C PRO A 75 6.22 13.99 -4.72
N ALA A 76 5.54 14.94 -4.08
CA ALA A 76 4.07 14.98 -3.94
C ALA A 76 3.20 14.93 -5.22
N PRO A 77 3.63 15.28 -6.46
CA PRO A 77 2.70 15.32 -7.59
C PRO A 77 2.32 13.95 -8.17
N GLU A 78 2.96 12.83 -7.79
CA GLU A 78 2.56 11.48 -8.24
C GLU A 78 1.56 10.79 -7.29
N ALA A 79 1.12 11.47 -6.22
CA ALA A 79 0.30 10.90 -5.15
C ALA A 79 -1.18 11.36 -5.17
N GLN A 80 -1.65 11.99 -6.25
CA GLN A 80 -3.05 12.44 -6.41
C GLN A 80 -3.90 11.45 -7.20
#